data_AF-A0A928ID75-F1
#
_entry.id   AF-A0A928ID75-F1
#
_cell.length_a   1.000
_cell.length_b   1.000
_cell.length_c   1.000
_cell.angle_alpha   90.00
_cell.angle_beta   90.00
_cell.angle_gamma   90.00
#
_symmetry.space_group_name_H-M   'P 1'
#
loop_
_entity.id
_entity.type
_entity.pdbx_description
1 polymer ?
#
loop_
_entity_poly.entity_id
_entity_poly.type
_entity_poly.pdbx_seq_one_letter_code
_entity_poly.pdbx_strand_id
1 'polypeptide(L)'
;MFFYRFKILKKGTKGFVMINIENNGIGKFSIKSDHIILRAITLKTSTDNHDTLVEESRKHLFRGRIDKTEGQIFILDDVLNAKTTVFIVPAPDCVMPSLKIIDCIVEITTHGYPISVGYGDYGEGEKLCRDWYRLHCRCNKLHAMSNTWGDRNGRSSVNDEFICREIDSGSDLGLDVVQIDDGWQKGIPDTYDEVGLRVFEGDFWGLKSDIFPRGLAPLSEYANEKGVELGLWFAPHSRGQFEHYDRDINVLKKAFFEWNIKYFKLDMLQLPRMSTVLLCLIFLMTYFRLARVFR
;
A
#
# COMPACT_ATOMS: atom_id res chain seq x y z
N MET A 1 19.76 -33.92 18.44
CA MET A 1 20.54 -32.65 18.45
C MET A 1 20.83 -32.29 17.00
N PHE A 2 19.87 -31.68 16.29
CA PHE A 2 20.06 -31.26 14.90
C PHE A 2 20.53 -29.80 14.91
N PHE A 3 21.79 -29.58 14.58
CA PHE A 3 22.36 -28.24 14.42
C PHE A 3 21.87 -27.68 13.07
N TYR A 4 20.81 -26.89 13.09
CA TYR A 4 20.38 -26.13 11.92
C TYR A 4 21.36 -24.97 11.70
N ARG A 5 21.93 -24.87 10.49
CA ARG A 5 22.71 -23.69 10.09
C ARG A 5 21.75 -22.60 9.63
N PHE A 6 21.52 -21.61 10.48
CA PHE A 6 20.78 -20.41 10.13
C PHE A 6 21.75 -19.33 9.63
N LYS A 7 21.52 -18.77 8.44
CA LYS A 7 22.23 -17.57 7.97
C LYS A 7 21.38 -16.33 8.26
N ILE A 8 21.63 -15.67 9.38
CA ILE A 8 20.96 -14.41 9.76
C ILE A 8 21.41 -13.30 8.80
N LEU A 9 20.49 -12.76 8.00
CA LEU A 9 20.84 -11.72 7.01
C LEU A 9 20.81 -10.28 7.57
N LYS A 10 20.14 -10.02 8.70
CA LYS A 10 20.11 -8.70 9.37
C LYS A 10 19.69 -8.87 10.83
N LYS A 11 20.35 -8.20 11.79
CA LYS A 11 20.03 -8.26 13.22
C LYS A 11 19.65 -6.87 13.71
N GLY A 12 18.43 -6.73 14.22
CA GLY A 12 17.93 -5.58 14.99
C GLY A 12 17.12 -6.12 16.17
N THR A 13 17.14 -5.45 17.32
CA THR A 13 16.46 -5.87 18.56
C THR A 13 14.93 -5.90 18.45
N LYS A 14 14.38 -5.24 17.43
CA LYS A 14 13.04 -5.44 16.85
C LYS A 14 13.23 -5.59 15.33
N GLY A 15 12.56 -6.54 14.68
CA GLY A 15 12.63 -6.70 13.22
C GLY A 15 12.63 -8.14 12.72
N PHE A 16 13.14 -8.32 11.50
CA PHE A 16 13.15 -9.58 10.77
C PHE A 16 14.51 -10.27 10.77
N VAL A 17 14.47 -11.59 10.94
CA VAL A 17 15.57 -12.50 10.67
C VAL A 17 15.21 -13.36 9.46
N MET A 18 15.96 -13.20 8.37
CA MET A 18 15.86 -14.11 7.23
C MET A 18 16.64 -15.39 7.51
N ILE A 19 16.04 -16.51 7.16
CA ILE A 19 16.58 -17.85 7.34
C ILE A 19 16.43 -18.61 6.02
N ASN A 20 17.54 -19.11 5.50
CA ASN A 20 17.50 -20.10 4.42
C ASN A 20 17.39 -21.50 5.04
N ILE A 21 16.43 -22.29 4.58
CA ILE A 21 16.23 -23.67 5.04
C ILE A 21 16.85 -24.62 4.02
N GLU A 22 17.96 -25.25 4.39
CA GLU A 22 18.70 -26.18 3.51
C GLU A 22 18.08 -27.61 3.49
N ASN A 23 17.30 -27.99 4.51
CA ASN A 23 16.77 -29.35 4.68
C ASN A 23 15.40 -29.56 4.04
N ASN A 24 15.33 -29.94 2.76
CA ASN A 24 14.09 -30.30 2.05
C ASN A 24 12.96 -29.24 2.17
N GLY A 25 13.30 -27.99 2.51
CA GLY A 25 12.34 -26.95 2.81
C GLY A 25 11.53 -27.16 4.10
N ILE A 26 12.04 -27.83 5.14
CA ILE A 26 11.37 -27.93 6.45
C ILE A 26 12.17 -27.21 7.54
N GLY A 27 11.55 -26.22 8.18
CA GLY A 27 12.07 -25.48 9.33
C GLY A 27 11.39 -25.90 10.64
N LYS A 28 12.15 -25.92 11.74
CA LYS A 28 11.62 -26.21 13.08
C LYS A 28 12.02 -25.12 14.07
N PHE A 29 11.05 -24.63 14.83
CA PHE A 29 11.21 -23.57 15.83
C PHE A 29 10.56 -24.00 17.14
N SER A 30 11.19 -23.73 18.27
CA SER A 30 10.60 -23.98 19.58
C SER A 30 9.84 -22.75 20.05
N ILE A 31 8.63 -22.95 20.55
CA ILE A 31 7.84 -21.94 21.26
C ILE A 31 7.79 -22.30 22.75
N LYS A 32 7.62 -21.28 23.61
CA LYS A 32 7.55 -21.43 25.07
C LYS A 32 6.23 -20.87 25.62
N SER A 33 5.11 -21.18 24.97
CA SER A 33 3.78 -20.76 25.43
C SER A 33 2.71 -21.74 25.00
N ASP A 34 1.72 -21.92 25.87
CA ASP A 34 0.55 -22.76 25.68
C ASP A 34 -0.67 -21.97 25.18
N HIS A 35 -0.56 -20.63 25.06
CA HIS A 35 -1.66 -19.73 24.68
C HIS A 35 -1.40 -19.05 23.34
N ILE A 36 -1.19 -19.88 22.31
CA ILE A 36 -0.95 -19.40 20.94
C ILE A 36 -2.26 -19.34 20.15
N ILE A 37 -2.44 -18.24 19.43
CA ILE A 37 -3.37 -18.12 18.33
C ILE A 37 -2.56 -18.08 17.04
N LEU A 38 -2.79 -19.05 16.15
CA LEU A 38 -2.25 -19.06 14.81
C LEU A 38 -3.24 -18.42 13.84
N ARG A 39 -2.79 -17.43 13.09
CA ARG A 39 -3.42 -16.96 11.86
C ARG A 39 -2.57 -17.39 10.69
N ALA A 40 -3.16 -18.08 9.71
CA ALA A 40 -2.52 -18.45 8.47
C ALA A 40 -3.22 -17.72 7.33
N ILE A 41 -2.43 -16.97 6.57
CA ILE A 41 -2.90 -16.04 5.55
C ILE A 41 -2.40 -16.54 4.19
N THR A 42 -3.35 -16.71 3.29
CA THR A 42 -3.11 -17.08 1.89
C THR A 42 -3.29 -15.87 1.00
N LEU A 43 -2.29 -15.59 0.16
CA LEU A 43 -2.35 -14.55 -0.86
C LEU A 43 -2.58 -15.21 -2.22
N LYS A 44 -3.56 -14.71 -2.99
CA LYS A 44 -3.91 -15.21 -4.32
C LYS A 44 -3.48 -14.23 -5.40
N THR A 45 -3.08 -14.74 -6.56
CA THR A 45 -2.77 -13.91 -7.75
C THR A 45 -3.97 -13.65 -8.64
N SER A 46 -5.04 -14.42 -8.46
CA SER A 46 -6.32 -14.23 -9.16
C SER A 46 -7.44 -14.00 -8.15
N THR A 47 -8.27 -13.02 -8.47
CA THR A 47 -9.48 -12.68 -7.74
C THR A 47 -10.52 -13.78 -7.96
N ASP A 48 -11.29 -14.12 -6.93
CA ASP A 48 -12.50 -14.91 -7.10
C ASP A 48 -13.68 -14.01 -7.56
N ASN A 49 -14.90 -14.56 -7.59
CA ASN A 49 -16.09 -13.78 -7.93
C ASN A 49 -16.44 -12.67 -6.90
N HIS A 50 -15.75 -12.64 -5.75
CA HIS A 50 -15.92 -11.64 -4.69
C HIS A 50 -14.75 -10.68 -4.60
N ASP A 51 -13.85 -10.68 -5.59
CA ASP A 51 -12.67 -9.82 -5.64
C ASP A 51 -11.72 -9.99 -4.44
N THR A 52 -11.71 -11.18 -3.84
CA THR A 52 -10.95 -11.44 -2.62
C THR A 52 -9.59 -12.05 -2.95
N LEU A 53 -8.53 -11.26 -2.74
CA LEU A 53 -7.13 -11.67 -2.97
C LEU A 53 -6.44 -12.26 -1.73
N VAL A 54 -7.14 -12.32 -0.59
CA VAL A 54 -6.59 -12.76 0.70
C VAL A 54 -7.58 -13.66 1.42
N GLU A 55 -7.12 -14.82 1.89
CA GLU A 55 -7.88 -15.68 2.79
C GLU A 55 -7.13 -15.81 4.12
N GLU A 56 -7.86 -15.76 5.24
CA GLU A 56 -7.30 -15.99 6.57
C GLU A 56 -8.00 -17.16 7.26
N SER A 57 -7.21 -18.05 7.85
CA SER A 57 -7.70 -19.07 8.79
C SER A 57 -7.10 -18.85 10.16
N ARG A 58 -7.91 -19.07 11.21
CA ARG A 58 -7.51 -18.89 12.61
C ARG A 58 -7.65 -20.20 13.38
N LYS A 59 -6.60 -20.59 14.12
CA LYS A 59 -6.59 -21.76 14.98
C LYS A 59 -6.01 -21.43 16.34
N HIS A 60 -6.56 -22.04 17.39
CA HIS A 60 -6.05 -21.93 18.74
C HIS A 60 -5.19 -23.15 19.07
N LEU A 61 -4.12 -22.95 19.81
CA LEU A 61 -3.34 -24.06 20.36
C LEU A 61 -4.21 -24.83 21.36
N PHE A 62 -4.44 -26.11 21.09
CA PHE A 62 -5.22 -26.97 21.97
C PHE A 62 -4.42 -28.24 22.28
N ARG A 63 -4.18 -28.50 23.57
CA ARG A 63 -3.38 -29.63 24.05
C ARG A 63 -2.02 -29.76 23.35
N GLY A 64 -1.31 -28.62 23.21
CA GLY A 64 0.01 -28.57 22.58
C GLY A 64 0.02 -28.79 21.07
N ARG A 65 -1.16 -28.80 20.42
CA ARG A 65 -1.28 -29.12 19.00
C ARG A 65 -2.07 -28.08 18.21
N ILE A 66 -1.56 -27.75 17.03
CA ILE A 66 -2.30 -27.15 15.92
C ILE A 66 -2.03 -28.00 14.69
N ASP A 67 -3.09 -28.58 14.12
CA ASP A 67 -2.97 -29.36 12.88
C ASP A 67 -2.48 -28.51 11.72
N LYS A 68 -1.93 -29.18 10.71
CA LYS A 68 -1.40 -28.55 9.49
C LYS A 68 -2.36 -27.48 8.97
N THR A 69 -1.82 -26.29 8.75
CA THR A 69 -2.53 -25.14 8.21
C THR A 69 -1.69 -24.54 7.10
N GLU A 70 -2.33 -24.17 6.01
CA GLU A 70 -1.68 -23.70 4.79
C GLU A 70 -1.75 -22.17 4.69
N GLY A 71 -0.73 -21.57 4.07
CA GLY A 71 -0.62 -20.13 3.87
C GLY A 71 0.81 -19.69 3.59
N GLN A 72 0.99 -18.46 3.08
CA GLN A 72 2.32 -17.87 2.87
C GLN A 72 2.79 -17.05 4.06
N ILE A 73 1.86 -16.53 4.86
CA ILE A 73 2.14 -15.75 6.07
C ILE A 73 1.48 -16.45 7.27
N PHE A 74 2.24 -16.64 8.34
CA PHE A 74 1.74 -17.18 9.60
C PHE A 74 2.03 -16.20 10.73
N ILE A 75 0.98 -15.77 11.43
CA ILE A 75 1.10 -14.91 12.61
C ILE A 75 0.76 -15.76 13.83
N LEU A 76 1.72 -15.90 14.74
CA LEU A 76 1.57 -16.61 16.00
C LEU A 76 1.52 -15.57 17.11
N ASP A 77 0.35 -15.36 17.66
CA ASP A 77 0.11 -14.45 18.77
C ASP A 77 0.14 -15.23 20.08
N ASP A 78 1.11 -14.93 20.94
CA ASP A 78 1.22 -15.39 22.31
C ASP A 78 0.48 -14.42 23.22
N VAL A 79 -0.78 -14.75 23.49
CA VAL A 79 -1.72 -13.87 24.20
C VAL A 79 -1.29 -13.65 25.65
N LEU A 80 -0.69 -14.67 26.29
CA LEU A 80 -0.31 -14.60 27.69
C LEU A 80 0.93 -13.71 27.90
N ASN A 81 1.92 -13.82 27.00
CA ASN A 81 3.15 -13.02 27.10
C ASN A 81 3.08 -11.69 26.34
N ALA A 82 1.95 -11.39 25.69
CA ALA A 82 1.74 -10.22 24.86
C ALA A 82 2.81 -10.06 23.76
N LYS A 83 3.11 -11.15 23.04
CA LYS A 83 4.10 -11.19 21.93
C LYS A 83 3.50 -11.75 20.65
N THR A 84 4.10 -11.37 19.52
CA THR A 84 3.75 -11.88 18.20
C THR A 84 5.02 -12.35 17.48
N THR A 85 4.93 -13.51 16.82
CA THR A 85 5.94 -13.98 15.88
C THR A 85 5.31 -14.15 14.50
N VAL A 86 5.93 -13.58 13.46
CA VAL A 86 5.46 -13.68 12.08
C VAL A 86 6.43 -14.52 11.28
N PHE A 87 5.91 -15.50 10.55
CA PHE A 87 6.66 -16.27 9.56
C PHE A 87 6.15 -15.91 8.17
N ILE A 88 7.04 -15.48 7.28
CA ILE A 88 6.72 -15.15 5.89
C ILE A 88 7.55 -16.04 4.97
N VAL A 89 6.87 -16.83 4.16
CA VAL A 89 7.45 -17.64 3.10
C VAL A 89 7.03 -17.02 1.77
N PRO A 90 7.92 -16.33 1.05
CA PRO A 90 7.60 -15.63 -0.20
C PRO A 90 7.50 -16.61 -1.38
N ALA A 91 6.64 -17.62 -1.24
CA ALA A 91 6.31 -18.58 -2.28
C ALA A 91 5.19 -18.03 -3.18
N PRO A 92 5.19 -18.35 -4.48
CA PRO A 92 4.06 -18.05 -5.36
C PRO A 92 2.82 -18.81 -4.88
N ASP A 93 1.62 -18.36 -5.25
CA ASP A 93 0.35 -18.96 -4.84
C ASP A 93 0.12 -20.40 -5.35
N CYS A 94 0.85 -20.84 -6.38
CA CYS A 94 0.88 -22.23 -6.83
C CYS A 94 1.69 -23.17 -5.92
N VAL A 95 2.44 -22.63 -4.96
CA VAL A 95 3.18 -23.39 -3.95
C VAL A 95 2.63 -22.97 -2.59
N MET A 96 2.06 -23.91 -1.84
CA MET A 96 1.39 -23.60 -0.58
C MET A 96 2.26 -24.04 0.61
N PRO A 97 2.97 -23.12 1.29
CA PRO A 97 3.65 -23.44 2.53
C PRO A 97 2.65 -23.87 3.59
N SER A 98 3.13 -24.55 4.61
CA SER A 98 2.28 -24.98 5.71
C SER A 98 2.99 -24.93 7.05
N LEU A 99 2.20 -24.75 8.10
CA LEU A 99 2.66 -24.71 9.48
C LEU A 99 1.80 -25.67 10.31
N LYS A 100 2.45 -26.44 11.18
CA LYS A 100 1.80 -27.17 12.26
C LYS A 100 2.55 -26.96 13.58
N ILE A 101 1.85 -27.15 14.69
CA ILE A 101 2.45 -27.11 16.02
C ILE A 101 2.19 -28.45 16.71
N ILE A 102 3.24 -29.09 17.22
CA ILE A 102 3.16 -30.32 18.01
C ILE A 102 4.16 -30.20 19.15
N ASP A 103 3.70 -30.38 20.39
CA ASP A 103 4.53 -30.38 21.61
C ASP A 103 5.48 -29.16 21.67
N CYS A 104 4.91 -27.97 21.47
CA CYS A 104 5.64 -26.69 21.48
C CYS A 104 6.72 -26.54 20.39
N ILE A 105 6.66 -27.36 19.34
CA ILE A 105 7.50 -27.25 18.15
C ILE A 105 6.63 -26.78 16.98
N VAL A 106 6.97 -25.62 16.45
CA VAL A 106 6.47 -25.10 15.18
C VAL A 106 7.27 -25.74 14.06
N GLU A 107 6.60 -26.52 13.21
CA GLU A 107 7.19 -27.10 11.99
C GLU A 107 6.58 -26.41 10.77
N ILE A 108 7.44 -25.82 9.93
CA ILE A 108 7.05 -25.08 8.73
C ILE A 108 7.64 -25.76 7.50
N THR A 109 6.80 -26.08 6.53
CA THR A 109 7.20 -26.54 5.20
C THR A 109 7.19 -25.36 4.24
N THR A 110 8.34 -25.04 3.65
CA THR A 110 8.56 -23.91 2.73
C THR A 110 8.77 -24.34 1.29
N HIS A 111 8.86 -25.64 0.99
CA HIS A 111 9.09 -26.15 -0.37
C HIS A 111 10.35 -25.56 -1.06
N GLY A 112 11.40 -25.29 -0.28
CA GLY A 112 12.67 -24.76 -0.78
C GLY A 112 12.75 -23.23 -0.84
N TYR A 113 11.66 -22.52 -0.52
CA TYR A 113 11.68 -21.07 -0.40
C TYR A 113 12.31 -20.64 0.94
N PRO A 114 12.97 -19.47 0.99
CA PRO A 114 13.48 -18.90 2.24
C PRO A 114 12.33 -18.57 3.19
N ILE A 115 12.62 -18.45 4.48
CA ILE A 115 11.65 -18.00 5.48
C ILE A 115 12.15 -16.73 6.15
N SER A 116 11.23 -15.82 6.41
CA SER A 116 11.48 -14.57 7.14
C SER A 116 10.75 -14.67 8.47
N VAL A 117 11.46 -14.43 9.57
CA VAL A 117 10.88 -14.51 10.92
C VAL A 117 10.95 -13.14 11.57
N GLY A 118 9.79 -12.55 11.83
CA GLY A 118 9.64 -11.28 12.53
C GLY A 118 9.19 -11.50 13.97
N TYR A 119 9.67 -10.65 14.88
CA TYR A 119 9.26 -10.66 16.29
C TYR A 119 8.79 -9.27 16.71
N GLY A 120 7.67 -9.21 17.42
CA GLY A 120 7.07 -7.98 17.90
C GLY A 120 6.18 -8.18 19.12
N ASP A 121 5.53 -7.10 19.52
CA ASP A 121 4.53 -7.08 20.57
C ASP A 121 3.16 -7.57 20.02
N TYR A 122 2.29 -8.06 20.90
CA TYR A 122 0.95 -8.52 20.51
C TYR A 122 0.20 -7.43 19.72
N GLY A 123 -0.37 -7.79 18.57
CA GLY A 123 -1.05 -6.86 17.67
C GLY A 123 -0.17 -6.20 16.61
N GLU A 124 1.17 -6.41 16.65
CA GLU A 124 2.08 -5.87 15.62
C GLU A 124 2.23 -6.75 14.37
N GLY A 125 1.47 -7.85 14.23
CA GLY A 125 1.65 -8.84 13.15
C GLY A 125 1.59 -8.24 11.74
N GLU A 126 0.56 -7.45 11.48
CA GLU A 126 0.32 -6.78 10.20
C GLU A 126 1.37 -5.70 9.93
N LYS A 127 1.74 -4.94 10.98
CA LYS A 127 2.85 -3.98 10.91
C LYS A 127 4.15 -4.67 10.52
N LEU A 128 4.45 -5.83 11.10
CA LEU A 128 5.61 -6.63 10.74
C LEU A 128 5.54 -7.08 9.27
N CYS A 129 4.40 -7.58 8.79
CA CYS A 129 4.22 -7.93 7.38
C CYS A 129 4.52 -6.76 6.44
N ARG A 130 4.04 -5.56 6.78
CA ARG A 130 4.32 -4.32 6.04
C ARG A 130 5.80 -3.94 6.08
N ASP A 131 6.42 -3.99 7.26
CA ASP A 131 7.85 -3.68 7.43
C ASP A 131 8.72 -4.68 6.63
N TRP A 132 8.34 -5.96 6.58
CA TRP A 132 8.99 -6.96 5.74
C TRP A 132 8.89 -6.60 4.26
N TYR A 133 7.69 -6.27 3.78
CA TYR A 133 7.48 -5.89 2.38
C TYR A 133 8.34 -4.68 1.99
N ARG A 134 8.32 -3.63 2.83
CA ARG A 134 9.14 -2.42 2.65
C ARG A 134 10.64 -2.71 2.59
N LEU A 135 11.14 -3.65 3.41
CA LEU A 135 12.55 -4.04 3.41
C LEU A 135 12.98 -4.81 2.15
N HIS A 136 12.05 -5.52 1.49
CA HIS A 136 12.36 -6.37 0.34
C HIS A 136 12.07 -5.70 -1.01
N CYS A 137 11.26 -4.65 -1.03
CA CYS A 137 11.03 -3.84 -2.22
C CYS A 137 12.17 -2.82 -2.43
N ARG A 138 12.68 -2.71 -3.67
CA ARG A 138 13.79 -1.81 -4.03
C ARG A 138 13.42 -0.32 -4.14
N CYS A 139 12.16 0.05 -3.91
CA CYS A 139 11.70 1.45 -3.91
C CYS A 139 11.58 1.95 -2.47
N ASN A 140 12.37 2.95 -2.08
CA ASN A 140 12.61 3.29 -0.67
C ASN A 140 11.60 4.25 -0.02
N LYS A 141 10.42 4.54 -0.61
CA LYS A 141 9.57 5.61 -0.04
C LYS A 141 8.09 5.29 0.11
N LEU A 142 7.41 4.70 -0.87
CA LEU A 142 5.95 4.53 -0.82
C LEU A 142 5.55 3.22 -1.50
N HIS A 143 4.61 2.52 -0.89
CA HIS A 143 4.20 1.17 -1.25
C HIS A 143 2.68 0.99 -1.23
N ALA A 144 1.98 1.65 -0.32
CA ALA A 144 0.55 1.50 -0.13
C ALA A 144 -0.15 2.86 -0.19
N MET A 145 -1.26 2.90 -0.93
CA MET A 145 -2.06 4.09 -1.13
C MET A 145 -3.55 3.73 -1.07
N SER A 146 -4.36 4.60 -0.45
CA SER A 146 -5.81 4.59 -0.64
C SER A 146 -6.21 5.66 -1.65
N ASN A 147 -7.34 5.44 -2.31
CA ASN A 147 -7.87 6.33 -3.32
C ASN A 147 -9.38 6.46 -3.16
N THR A 148 -9.88 7.69 -3.08
CA THR A 148 -11.30 7.94 -2.78
C THR A 148 -12.26 7.51 -3.89
N TRP A 149 -11.80 7.25 -5.13
CA TRP A 149 -12.66 6.68 -6.18
C TRP A 149 -13.24 5.31 -5.82
N GLY A 150 -12.48 4.52 -5.03
CA GLY A 150 -12.87 3.18 -4.60
C GLY A 150 -14.03 3.15 -3.60
N ASP A 151 -14.43 4.29 -3.04
CA ASP A 151 -15.54 4.41 -2.09
C ASP A 151 -16.92 4.15 -2.74
N ARG A 152 -16.97 4.13 -4.08
CA ARG A 152 -18.16 3.97 -4.93
C ARG A 152 -19.25 5.03 -4.74
N ASN A 153 -18.95 6.12 -4.04
CA ASN A 153 -19.81 7.31 -3.94
C ASN A 153 -19.37 8.43 -4.90
N GLY A 154 -18.24 8.25 -5.58
CA GLY A 154 -17.72 9.17 -6.59
C GLY A 154 -17.56 10.57 -6.01
N ARG A 155 -18.02 11.58 -6.74
CA ARG A 155 -17.84 13.00 -6.38
C ARG A 155 -18.66 13.46 -5.17
N SER A 156 -19.61 12.66 -4.69
CA SER A 156 -20.60 13.09 -3.69
C SER A 156 -20.09 13.11 -2.25
N SER A 157 -19.07 12.30 -1.94
CA SER A 157 -18.53 12.15 -0.58
C SER A 157 -17.26 12.96 -0.35
N VAL A 158 -16.56 13.35 -1.42
CA VAL A 158 -15.30 14.12 -1.35
C VAL A 158 -15.57 15.51 -0.77
N ASN A 159 -15.10 15.75 0.46
CA ASN A 159 -15.08 17.05 1.14
C ASN A 159 -14.02 17.04 2.25
N ASP A 160 -13.75 18.20 2.83
CA ASP A 160 -12.75 18.41 3.89
C ASP A 160 -12.87 17.40 5.05
N GLU A 161 -14.08 17.19 5.59
CA GLU A 161 -14.30 16.30 6.73
C GLU A 161 -14.07 14.82 6.36
N PHE A 162 -14.53 14.42 5.18
CA PHE A 162 -14.32 13.06 4.67
C PHE A 162 -12.84 12.76 4.48
N ILE A 163 -12.08 13.70 3.90
CA ILE A 163 -10.64 13.51 3.70
C ILE A 163 -9.89 13.42 5.04
N CYS A 164 -10.28 14.17 6.07
CA CYS A 164 -9.71 14.00 7.41
C CYS A 164 -9.89 12.56 7.94
N ARG A 165 -11.07 11.96 7.77
CA ARG A 165 -11.34 10.57 8.19
C ARG A 165 -10.55 9.55 7.37
N GLU A 166 -10.37 9.80 6.08
CA GLU A 166 -9.53 8.97 5.22
C GLU A 166 -8.04 9.05 5.64
N ILE A 167 -7.57 10.23 6.05
CA ILE A 167 -6.21 10.42 6.60
C ILE A 167 -6.04 9.63 7.91
N ASP A 168 -7.00 9.73 8.83
CA ASP A 168 -6.96 8.98 10.10
C ASP A 168 -6.92 7.47 9.84
N SER A 169 -7.84 6.99 9.01
CA SER A 169 -7.92 5.56 8.64
C SER A 169 -6.65 5.10 7.91
N GLY A 170 -6.11 5.93 7.01
CA GLY A 170 -4.88 5.64 6.29
C GLY A 170 -3.68 5.55 7.22
N SER A 171 -3.59 6.43 8.22
CA SER A 171 -2.55 6.40 9.24
C SER A 171 -2.65 5.14 10.10
N ASP A 172 -3.85 4.78 10.56
CA ASP A 172 -4.10 3.57 11.36
C ASP A 172 -3.74 2.29 10.60
N LEU A 173 -4.03 2.25 9.29
CA LEU A 173 -3.65 1.15 8.40
C LEU A 173 -2.15 1.17 8.02
N GLY A 174 -1.45 2.27 8.31
CA GLY A 174 -0.04 2.48 7.98
C GLY A 174 0.21 2.65 6.48
N LEU A 175 -0.73 3.25 5.76
CA LEU A 175 -0.58 3.66 4.36
C LEU A 175 0.51 4.72 4.21
N ASP A 176 1.01 4.88 3.00
CA ASP A 176 2.00 5.92 2.69
C ASP A 176 1.33 7.17 2.09
N VAL A 177 0.26 6.97 1.31
CA VAL A 177 -0.46 8.05 0.62
C VAL A 177 -1.97 7.87 0.76
N VAL A 178 -2.69 8.95 1.07
CA VAL A 178 -4.14 9.06 0.89
C VAL A 178 -4.39 9.96 -0.31
N GLN A 179 -5.03 9.44 -1.36
CA GLN A 179 -5.22 10.17 -2.60
C GLN A 179 -6.67 10.64 -2.77
N ILE A 180 -6.85 11.96 -2.88
CA ILE A 180 -8.12 12.58 -3.27
C ILE A 180 -8.30 12.38 -4.78
N ASP A 181 -9.34 11.66 -5.18
CA ASP A 181 -9.69 11.43 -6.59
C ASP A 181 -10.68 12.48 -7.14
N ASP A 182 -11.33 12.23 -8.28
CA ASP A 182 -12.29 13.13 -8.92
C ASP A 182 -13.33 13.69 -7.93
N GLY A 183 -13.51 15.02 -7.92
CA GLY A 183 -14.54 15.71 -7.14
C GLY A 183 -14.08 17.00 -6.48
N TRP A 184 -12.77 17.17 -6.26
CA TRP A 184 -12.18 18.34 -5.60
C TRP A 184 -12.30 19.63 -6.42
N GLN A 185 -12.29 19.49 -7.74
CA GLN A 185 -12.31 20.59 -8.69
C GLN A 185 -13.73 21.04 -9.04
N LYS A 186 -13.89 22.29 -9.51
CA LYS A 186 -15.16 22.89 -9.94
C LYS A 186 -15.74 22.20 -11.16
N GLY A 187 -14.88 21.85 -12.11
CA GLY A 187 -15.25 21.20 -13.35
C GLY A 187 -15.73 19.76 -13.16
N ILE A 188 -16.68 19.35 -13.98
CA ILE A 188 -17.15 17.96 -14.06
C ILE A 188 -16.59 17.37 -15.35
N PRO A 189 -15.81 16.28 -15.33
CA PRO A 189 -15.10 15.79 -16.50
C PRO A 189 -15.98 15.13 -17.56
N ASP A 190 -17.30 15.39 -17.61
CA ASP A 190 -18.26 14.66 -18.45
C ASP A 190 -18.47 15.27 -19.84
N THR A 191 -17.72 16.34 -20.18
CA THR A 191 -17.77 17.00 -21.47
C THR A 191 -16.74 16.42 -22.45
N TYR A 192 -17.20 16.15 -23.67
CA TYR A 192 -16.39 15.62 -24.77
C TYR A 192 -16.50 16.52 -26.00
N ASP A 193 -15.44 16.60 -26.80
CA ASP A 193 -15.48 17.24 -28.12
C ASP A 193 -15.99 16.29 -29.21
N GLU A 194 -16.07 16.80 -30.45
CA GLU A 194 -16.56 16.07 -31.63
C GLU A 194 -15.75 14.80 -31.97
N VAL A 195 -14.51 14.71 -31.47
CA VAL A 195 -13.62 13.55 -31.67
C VAL A 195 -13.51 12.67 -30.42
N GLY A 196 -14.37 12.90 -29.41
CA GLY A 196 -14.46 12.09 -28.20
C GLY A 196 -13.37 12.35 -27.16
N LEU A 197 -12.65 13.47 -27.25
CA LEU A 197 -11.67 13.88 -26.23
C LEU A 197 -12.37 14.66 -25.13
N ARG A 198 -11.93 14.44 -23.87
CA ARG A 198 -12.44 15.24 -22.76
C ARG A 198 -11.98 16.69 -22.86
N VAL A 199 -12.91 17.59 -22.54
CA VAL A 199 -12.72 19.03 -22.62
C VAL A 199 -12.73 19.62 -21.21
N PHE A 200 -11.69 20.38 -20.90
CA PHE A 200 -11.51 21.07 -19.62
C PHE A 200 -11.30 22.56 -19.91
N GLU A 201 -12.26 23.41 -19.55
CA GLU A 201 -12.32 24.82 -19.94
C GLU A 201 -12.47 25.77 -18.75
N GLY A 202 -12.03 27.02 -18.93
CA GLY A 202 -12.15 28.05 -17.89
C GLY A 202 -11.48 27.64 -16.57
N ASP A 203 -12.18 27.87 -15.45
CA ASP A 203 -11.73 27.54 -14.09
C ASP A 203 -12.05 26.08 -13.69
N PHE A 204 -11.95 25.13 -14.64
CA PHE A 204 -12.25 23.71 -14.41
C PHE A 204 -11.51 23.15 -13.19
N TRP A 205 -10.21 23.44 -13.10
CA TRP A 205 -9.32 22.98 -12.04
C TRP A 205 -9.31 23.89 -10.80
N GLY A 206 -10.22 24.86 -10.73
CA GLY A 206 -10.44 25.64 -9.53
C GLY A 206 -10.94 24.75 -8.39
N LEU A 207 -10.48 24.98 -7.16
CA LEU A 207 -10.94 24.24 -5.99
C LEU A 207 -12.39 24.61 -5.65
N LYS A 208 -13.21 23.62 -5.31
CA LYS A 208 -14.55 23.84 -4.75
C LYS A 208 -14.48 24.32 -3.30
N SER A 209 -14.64 25.62 -3.09
CA SER A 209 -14.54 26.25 -1.77
C SER A 209 -15.71 25.94 -0.84
N ASP A 210 -16.85 25.48 -1.37
CA ASP A 210 -18.01 25.04 -0.60
C ASP A 210 -17.74 23.74 0.18
N ILE A 211 -16.99 22.80 -0.42
CA ILE A 211 -16.60 21.52 0.22
C ILE A 211 -15.17 21.50 0.76
N PHE A 212 -14.33 22.46 0.35
CA PHE A 212 -12.98 22.70 0.89
C PHE A 212 -12.81 24.18 1.31
N PRO A 213 -13.54 24.65 2.33
CA PRO A 213 -13.56 26.06 2.73
C PRO A 213 -12.20 26.58 3.20
N ARG A 214 -11.32 25.69 3.65
CA ARG A 214 -9.97 26.00 4.14
C ARG A 214 -8.87 25.75 3.12
N GLY A 215 -9.22 25.30 1.91
CA GLY A 215 -8.25 24.82 0.94
C GLY A 215 -7.72 23.41 1.26
N LEU A 216 -6.73 22.95 0.48
CA LEU A 216 -6.10 21.64 0.67
C LEU A 216 -4.81 21.67 1.50
N ALA A 217 -4.20 22.84 1.72
CA ALA A 217 -2.96 22.95 2.49
C ALA A 217 -3.10 22.44 3.94
N PRO A 218 -4.15 22.80 4.70
CA PRO A 218 -4.33 22.27 6.06
C PRO A 218 -4.54 20.75 6.10
N LEU A 219 -5.14 20.16 5.06
CA LEU A 219 -5.32 18.71 4.95
C LEU A 219 -3.98 18.01 4.70
N SER A 220 -3.13 18.58 3.85
CA SER A 220 -1.77 18.07 3.64
C SER A 220 -0.93 18.17 4.92
N GLU A 221 -1.02 19.28 5.65
CA GLU A 221 -0.36 19.44 6.95
C GLU A 221 -0.84 18.37 7.95
N TYR A 222 -2.15 18.17 8.07
CA TYR A 222 -2.73 17.14 8.93
C TYR A 222 -2.28 15.72 8.54
N ALA A 223 -2.25 15.41 7.25
CA ALA A 223 -1.72 14.15 6.74
C ALA A 223 -0.26 13.92 7.19
N ASN A 224 0.59 14.93 7.00
CA ASN A 224 2.00 14.86 7.38
C ASN A 224 2.18 14.66 8.90
N GLU A 225 1.39 15.33 9.74
CA GLU A 225 1.38 15.12 11.20
C GLU A 225 1.01 13.67 11.58
N LYS A 226 0.15 13.03 10.79
CA LYS A 226 -0.26 11.62 10.93
C LYS A 226 0.69 10.62 10.27
N GLY A 227 1.78 11.10 9.67
CA GLY A 227 2.78 10.27 9.01
C GLY A 227 2.33 9.66 7.67
N VAL A 228 1.33 10.28 7.03
CA VAL A 228 0.85 9.92 5.69
C VAL A 228 0.96 11.11 4.75
N GLU A 229 1.15 10.87 3.45
CA GLU A 229 1.22 11.94 2.46
C GLU A 229 -0.14 12.11 1.76
N LEU A 230 -0.46 13.33 1.32
CA LEU A 230 -1.66 13.59 0.54
C LEU A 230 -1.35 13.55 -0.96
N GLY A 231 -2.18 12.83 -1.72
CA GLY A 231 -2.13 12.77 -3.18
C GLY A 231 -3.38 13.39 -3.82
N LEU A 232 -3.27 13.75 -5.10
CA LEU A 232 -4.36 14.38 -5.85
C LEU A 232 -4.50 13.82 -7.27
N TRP A 233 -5.73 13.55 -7.67
CA TRP A 233 -6.05 13.22 -9.06
C TRP A 233 -6.08 14.48 -9.94
N PHE A 234 -5.50 14.36 -11.12
CA PHE A 234 -5.49 15.42 -12.13
C PHE A 234 -5.48 14.83 -13.53
N ALA A 235 -6.15 15.48 -14.47
CA ALA A 235 -6.14 15.11 -15.88
C ALA A 235 -5.70 16.30 -16.74
N PRO A 236 -4.55 16.24 -17.43
CA PRO A 236 -4.19 17.30 -18.36
C PRO A 236 -5.12 17.31 -19.58
N HIS A 237 -5.31 18.49 -20.14
CA HIS A 237 -6.12 18.69 -21.33
C HIS A 237 -5.40 18.15 -22.55
N SER A 238 -5.81 16.97 -23.03
CA SER A 238 -5.09 16.26 -24.09
C SER A 238 -5.37 16.80 -25.50
N ARG A 239 -6.43 17.60 -25.69
CA ARG A 239 -6.77 18.24 -26.97
C ARG A 239 -5.69 19.23 -27.41
N GLY A 240 -5.55 19.38 -28.72
CA GLY A 240 -4.61 20.35 -29.33
C GLY A 240 -3.14 20.10 -29.00
N GLN A 241 -2.76 18.87 -28.61
CA GLN A 241 -1.42 18.53 -28.11
C GLN A 241 -1.07 19.28 -26.81
N PHE A 242 -1.93 19.19 -25.79
CA PHE A 242 -1.79 19.96 -24.55
C PHE A 242 -1.89 21.48 -24.80
N GLU A 243 -2.92 21.93 -25.51
CA GLU A 243 -3.11 23.36 -25.82
C GLU A 243 -3.25 24.25 -24.57
N HIS A 244 -3.58 23.64 -23.43
CA HIS A 244 -3.63 24.30 -22.13
C HIS A 244 -2.48 23.92 -21.19
N TYR A 245 -1.32 23.55 -21.76
CA TYR A 245 -0.12 23.14 -21.03
C TYR A 245 0.23 24.08 -19.86
N ASP A 246 0.27 25.40 -20.10
CA ASP A 246 0.65 26.36 -19.07
C ASP A 246 -0.35 26.40 -17.90
N ARG A 247 -1.66 26.33 -18.21
CA ARG A 247 -2.70 26.23 -17.18
C ARG A 247 -2.52 24.96 -16.36
N ASP A 248 -2.36 23.81 -17.02
CA ASP A 248 -2.29 22.50 -16.37
C ASP A 248 -1.03 22.37 -15.51
N ILE A 249 0.12 22.87 -15.98
CA ILE A 249 1.35 22.96 -15.17
C ILE A 249 1.17 23.91 -13.99
N ASN A 250 0.46 25.03 -14.14
CA ASN A 250 0.20 25.95 -13.04
C ASN A 250 -0.70 25.33 -11.97
N VAL A 251 -1.65 24.45 -12.34
CA VAL A 251 -2.43 23.66 -11.38
C VAL A 251 -1.51 22.75 -10.56
N LEU A 252 -0.61 22.01 -11.21
CA LEU A 252 0.34 21.14 -10.51
C LEU A 252 1.32 21.93 -9.64
N LYS A 253 1.81 23.08 -10.11
CA LYS A 253 2.67 23.98 -9.32
C LYS A 253 1.94 24.50 -8.10
N LYS A 254 0.68 24.93 -8.26
CA LYS A 254 -0.16 25.38 -7.15
C LYS A 254 -0.34 24.27 -6.11
N ALA A 255 -0.72 23.08 -6.56
CA ALA A 255 -0.86 21.93 -5.65
C ALA A 255 0.45 21.60 -4.93
N PHE A 256 1.58 21.67 -5.62
CA PHE A 256 2.89 21.40 -5.04
C PHE A 256 3.35 22.46 -4.03
N PHE A 257 3.31 23.74 -4.43
CA PHE A 257 3.90 24.84 -3.64
C PHE A 257 2.94 25.41 -2.60
N GLU A 258 1.65 25.52 -2.92
CA GLU A 258 0.66 26.13 -2.03
C GLU A 258 -0.05 25.09 -1.16
N TRP A 259 -0.27 23.87 -1.68
CA TRP A 259 -0.99 22.82 -0.93
C TRP A 259 -0.08 21.71 -0.42
N ASN A 260 1.22 21.76 -0.69
CA ASN A 260 2.20 20.73 -0.31
C ASN A 260 1.78 19.32 -0.75
N ILE A 261 1.17 19.18 -1.94
CA ILE A 261 0.78 17.90 -2.53
C ILE A 261 1.83 17.50 -3.55
N LYS A 262 2.46 16.34 -3.35
CA LYS A 262 3.61 15.88 -4.14
C LYS A 262 3.34 14.60 -4.92
N TYR A 263 2.14 14.05 -4.81
CA TYR A 263 1.73 12.80 -5.42
C TYR A 263 0.52 13.03 -6.29
N PHE A 264 0.62 12.66 -7.56
CA PHE A 264 -0.43 12.90 -8.54
C PHE A 264 -0.79 11.63 -9.28
N LYS A 265 -2.08 11.32 -9.34
CA LYS A 265 -2.63 10.40 -10.35
C LYS A 265 -2.93 11.22 -11.58
N LEU A 266 -2.13 11.02 -12.62
CA LEU A 266 -2.36 11.60 -13.93
C LEU A 266 -3.23 10.66 -14.74
N ASP A 267 -4.41 11.12 -15.11
CA ASP A 267 -5.43 10.31 -15.76
C ASP A 267 -5.84 10.92 -17.10
N MET A 268 -6.62 10.16 -17.88
CA MET A 268 -7.28 10.60 -19.11
C MET A 268 -6.29 11.18 -20.15
N LEU A 269 -5.03 10.78 -20.05
CA LEU A 269 -3.98 11.11 -21.01
C LEU A 269 -4.28 10.44 -22.34
N GLN A 270 -4.53 11.25 -23.36
CA GLN A 270 -4.72 10.77 -24.73
C GLN A 270 -3.53 11.17 -25.57
N LEU A 271 -2.82 10.17 -26.12
CA LEU A 271 -1.59 10.36 -26.88
C LEU A 271 -1.78 9.86 -28.32
N PRO A 272 -2.61 10.53 -29.14
CA PRO A 272 -3.02 10.01 -30.45
C PRO A 272 -1.87 9.98 -31.47
N ARG A 273 -0.77 10.70 -31.22
CA ARG A 273 0.38 10.84 -32.14
C ARG A 273 1.68 11.03 -31.37
N MET A 274 2.82 10.69 -31.98
CA MET A 274 4.16 10.78 -31.39
C MET A 274 4.55 12.17 -30.87
N SER A 275 4.11 13.26 -31.51
CA SER A 275 4.40 14.62 -31.04
C SER A 275 3.79 14.88 -29.65
N THR A 276 2.60 14.34 -29.39
CA THR A 276 1.90 14.41 -28.10
C THR A 276 2.64 13.62 -27.02
N VAL A 277 3.28 12.50 -27.38
CA VAL A 277 4.11 11.72 -26.44
C VAL A 277 5.29 12.55 -25.94
N LEU A 278 5.97 13.27 -26.83
CA LEU A 278 7.11 14.13 -26.45
C LEU A 278 6.68 15.26 -25.51
N LEU A 279 5.53 15.90 -25.77
CA LEU A 279 4.98 16.94 -24.91
C LEU A 279 4.53 16.40 -23.55
N CYS A 280 3.94 15.21 -23.51
CA CYS A 280 3.63 14.52 -22.26
C CYS A 280 4.92 14.23 -21.47
N LEU A 281 5.99 13.79 -22.13
CA LEU A 281 7.30 13.61 -21.47
C LEU A 281 7.85 14.94 -20.94
N ILE A 282 7.71 16.05 -21.66
CA ILE A 282 8.13 17.39 -21.19
C ILE A 282 7.29 17.83 -19.97
N PHE A 283 5.97 17.59 -20.01
CA PHE A 283 5.05 17.83 -18.89
C PHE A 283 5.48 17.04 -17.65
N LEU A 284 5.68 15.73 -17.81
CA LEU A 284 6.17 14.83 -16.78
C LEU A 284 7.56 15.23 -16.28
N MET A 285 8.48 15.62 -17.16
CA MET A 285 9.81 16.09 -16.78
C MET A 285 9.78 17.39 -15.99
N THR A 286 8.86 18.30 -16.31
CA THR A 286 8.64 19.53 -15.54
C THR A 286 8.16 19.19 -14.14
N TYR A 287 7.21 18.26 -14.03
CA TYR A 287 6.79 17.68 -12.75
C TYR A 287 7.95 16.99 -11.99
N PHE A 288 8.74 16.15 -12.66
CA PHE A 288 9.89 15.49 -12.03
C PHE A 288 11.01 16.45 -11.62
N ARG A 289 11.19 17.57 -12.33
CA ARG A 289 12.11 18.64 -11.93
C ARG A 289 11.62 19.33 -10.67
N LEU A 290 10.32 19.62 -10.55
CA LEU A 290 9.73 20.09 -9.30
C LEU A 290 10.01 19.09 -8.16
N ALA A 291 9.86 17.78 -8.40
CA ALA A 291 10.14 16.75 -7.40
C ALA A 291 11.63 16.53 -7.07
N ARG A 292 12.58 16.92 -7.95
CA ARG A 292 14.03 16.73 -7.78
C ARG A 292 14.77 17.94 -7.21
N VAL A 293 14.32 19.16 -7.53
CA VAL A 293 14.99 20.40 -7.06
C VAL A 293 14.80 20.61 -5.55
N PHE A 294 13.83 19.94 -4.94
CA PHE A 294 13.45 20.15 -3.53
C PHE A 294 13.51 18.86 -2.68
N ARG A 295 14.33 17.88 -3.08
CA ARG A 295 14.69 16.71 -2.25
C ARG A 295 15.94 16.97 -1.42
#